data_AF-A0A1A9G445-F1
#
_entry.id   AF-A0A1A9G445-F1
#
_cell.length_a   1.000
_cell.length_b   1.000
_cell.length_c   1.000
_cell.angle_alpha   90.00
_cell.angle_beta   90.00
_cell.angle_gamma   90.00
#
_symmetry.space_group_name_H-M   'P 1'
#
loop_
_entity.id
_entity.type
_entity.pdbx_description
1 polymer ?
#
loop_
_entity_poly.entity_id
_entity_poly.type
_entity_poly.pdbx_seq_one_letter_code
_entity_poly.pdbx_strand_id
1 'polypeptide(L)'
;MDEFDNGSSTFPRKSGAEPKEITTQHFARAALFIEEYLLPMAMRTYASVDKSEKVMTARKLVSLIKEKQWRQFTARDVMRAGRIGLATSEQIDPGLKELEEADILRAISVPTGPRGGRPKRVYAVNPQTHGERT
;
A
#
# COMPACT_ATOMS: atom_id res chain seq x y z
N MET A 1 -23.10 15.20 44.31
CA MET A 1 -22.71 13.81 44.59
C MET A 1 -22.47 13.19 43.24
N ASP A 2 -21.20 13.02 42.90
CA ASP A 2 -20.65 12.05 41.94
C ASP A 2 -19.14 12.35 41.84
N GLU A 3 -18.40 11.67 42.70
CA GLU A 3 -16.94 11.66 42.75
C GLU A 3 -16.41 10.90 41.52
N PHE A 4 -15.65 11.58 40.67
CA PHE A 4 -14.85 10.92 39.66
C PHE A 4 -13.64 10.27 40.35
N ASP A 5 -13.76 8.97 40.61
CA ASP A 5 -12.68 8.07 41.02
C ASP A 5 -11.60 8.04 39.92
N ASN A 6 -10.62 8.93 40.07
CA ASN A 6 -9.44 8.99 39.22
C ASN A 6 -8.47 7.93 39.74
N GLY A 7 -8.82 6.66 39.50
CA GLY A 7 -8.04 5.49 39.87
C GLY A 7 -6.64 5.59 39.31
N SER A 8 -5.72 6.07 40.15
CA SER A 8 -4.30 6.13 39.88
C SER A 8 -3.82 4.72 39.60
N SER A 9 -3.60 4.40 38.33
CA SER A 9 -2.99 3.14 37.92
C SER A 9 -1.52 3.16 38.37
N THR A 10 -1.29 2.72 39.60
CA THR A 10 0.02 2.61 40.24
C THR A 10 0.73 1.37 39.71
N PHE A 11 1.05 1.34 38.41
CA PHE A 11 2.08 0.43 37.93
C PHE A 11 3.43 0.98 38.43
N PRO A 12 4.18 0.26 39.28
CA PRO A 12 5.49 0.71 39.70
C PRO A 12 6.40 0.68 38.47
N ARG A 13 6.56 1.84 37.81
CA ARG A 13 7.68 2.04 36.89
C ARG A 13 8.92 1.94 37.76
N LYS A 14 9.62 0.82 37.68
CA LYS A 14 10.97 0.71 38.23
C LYS A 14 11.82 1.72 37.45
N SER A 15 11.85 2.96 37.91
CA SER A 15 12.69 4.01 37.35
C SER A 15 14.10 3.64 37.76
N GLY A 16 14.77 2.86 36.91
CA GLY A 16 16.23 2.77 36.97
C GLY A 16 16.78 4.19 36.89
N ALA A 17 17.89 4.46 37.59
CA ALA A 17 18.56 5.74 37.50
C ALA A 17 18.71 6.13 36.02
N GLU A 18 18.24 7.33 35.66
CA GLU A 18 18.28 7.77 34.27
C GLU A 18 19.73 7.75 33.77
N PRO A 19 20.00 7.18 32.58
CA PRO A 19 21.35 7.10 32.05
C PRO A 19 21.94 8.50 31.90
N LYS A 20 23.03 8.79 32.63
CA LYS A 20 23.70 10.11 32.58
C LYS A 20 24.65 10.26 31.40
N GLU A 21 25.00 9.15 30.75
CA GLU A 21 25.93 9.10 29.63
C GLU A 21 25.47 8.06 28.60
N ILE A 22 25.51 8.42 27.32
CA ILE A 22 25.21 7.53 26.20
C ILE A 22 26.52 7.21 25.49
N THR A 23 27.00 5.98 25.66
CA THR A 23 28.19 5.50 24.95
C THR A 23 27.83 4.92 23.59
N THR A 24 28.81 4.79 22.70
CA THR A 24 28.63 4.16 21.37
C THR A 24 28.03 2.76 21.45
N GLN A 25 28.31 2.01 22.53
CA GLN A 25 27.74 0.69 22.76
C GLN A 25 26.23 0.73 23.04
N HIS A 26 25.74 1.77 23.69
CA HIS A 26 24.29 1.97 23.90
C HIS A 26 23.59 2.27 22.57
N PHE A 27 24.20 3.11 21.73
CA PHE A 27 23.67 3.40 20.40
C PHE A 27 23.64 2.15 19.50
N ALA A 28 24.72 1.36 19.49
CA ALA A 28 24.78 0.11 18.73
C ALA A 28 23.69 -0.88 19.15
N ARG A 29 23.45 -1.03 20.46
CA ARG A 29 22.36 -1.88 20.98
C ARG A 29 20.98 -1.37 20.59
N ALA A 30 20.78 -0.05 20.59
CA ALA A 30 19.52 0.56 20.16
C ALA A 30 19.28 0.34 18.66
N ALA A 31 20.31 0.49 17.82
CA ALA A 31 20.22 0.21 16.39
C ALA A 31 19.86 -1.26 16.13
N LEU A 32 20.56 -2.20 16.78
CA LEU A 32 20.25 -3.63 16.70
C LEU A 32 18.81 -3.93 17.16
N PHE A 33 18.35 -3.30 18.24
CA PHE A 33 16.97 -3.46 18.70
C PHE A 33 15.93 -2.97 17.68
N ILE A 34 16.19 -1.82 17.04
CA ILE A 34 15.31 -1.30 15.98
C ILE A 34 15.26 -2.28 14.80
N GLU A 35 16.41 -2.77 14.35
CA GLU A 35 16.54 -3.66 13.19
C GLU A 35 15.96 -5.05 13.44
N GLU A 36 16.31 -5.68 14.55
CA GLU A 36 15.96 -7.08 14.83
C GLU A 36 14.56 -7.25 15.40
N TYR A 37 14.00 -6.22 16.04
CA TYR A 37 12.74 -6.34 16.75
C TYR A 37 11.65 -5.37 16.26
N LEU A 38 11.92 -4.06 16.29
CA LEU A 38 10.88 -3.07 16.00
C LEU A 38 10.47 -3.10 14.52
N LEU A 39 11.44 -3.11 13.60
CA LEU A 39 11.19 -3.18 12.16
C LEU A 39 10.34 -4.40 11.75
N PRO A 40 10.70 -5.65 12.11
CA PRO A 40 9.88 -6.80 11.73
C PRO A 40 8.49 -6.80 12.39
N MET A 41 8.35 -6.25 13.61
CA MET A 41 7.03 -6.09 14.25
C MET A 41 6.17 -5.03 13.54
N ALA A 42 6.77 -3.90 13.16
CA ALA A 42 6.09 -2.88 12.37
C ALA A 42 5.64 -3.46 11.02
N MET A 43 6.52 -4.17 10.31
CA MET A 43 6.16 -4.81 9.04
C MET A 43 4.98 -5.79 9.16
N ARG A 44 4.94 -6.60 10.23
CA ARG A 44 3.83 -7.54 10.46
C ARG A 44 2.50 -6.83 10.76
N THR A 45 2.53 -5.76 11.55
CA THR A 45 1.33 -4.98 11.88
C THR A 45 0.83 -4.20 10.68
N TYR A 46 1.71 -3.55 9.91
CA TYR A 46 1.32 -2.90 8.66
C TYR A 46 0.80 -3.90 7.62
N ALA A 47 1.42 -5.08 7.50
CA ALA A 47 0.92 -6.13 6.61
C ALA A 47 -0.47 -6.64 7.01
N SER A 48 -0.82 -6.61 8.30
CA SER A 48 -2.14 -7.05 8.77
C SER A 48 -3.24 -6.00 8.59
N VAL A 49 -2.87 -4.70 8.54
CA VAL A 49 -3.76 -3.58 8.21
C VAL A 49 -4.11 -3.58 6.71
N ASP A 50 -3.26 -4.17 5.87
CA ASP A 50 -3.39 -4.16 4.40
C ASP A 50 -4.42 -5.15 3.83
N LYS A 51 -5.47 -5.46 4.59
CA LYS A 51 -6.53 -6.43 4.24
C LYS A 51 -7.72 -5.80 3.50
N SER A 52 -7.65 -4.50 3.17
CA SER A 52 -8.70 -3.88 2.36
C SER A 52 -8.75 -4.56 0.98
N GLU A 53 -9.95 -5.00 0.57
CA GLU A 53 -10.14 -5.66 -0.73
C GLU A 53 -9.62 -4.80 -1.89
N LYS A 54 -9.72 -3.47 -1.78
CA LYS A 54 -9.22 -2.52 -2.76
C LYS A 54 -7.71 -2.61 -2.94
N VAL A 55 -6.95 -2.69 -1.85
CA VAL A 55 -5.49 -2.77 -1.90
C VAL A 55 -5.02 -4.14 -2.36
N MET A 56 -5.73 -5.22 -1.98
CA MET A 56 -5.44 -6.55 -2.53
C MET A 56 -5.64 -6.59 -4.05
N THR A 57 -6.73 -6.02 -4.56
CA THR A 57 -6.99 -5.90 -6.00
C THR A 57 -5.92 -5.04 -6.67
N ALA A 58 -5.56 -3.89 -6.10
CA ALA A 58 -4.50 -3.02 -6.59
C ALA A 58 -3.16 -3.77 -6.70
N ARG A 59 -2.76 -4.53 -5.67
CA ARG A 59 -1.56 -5.38 -5.68
C ARG A 59 -1.59 -6.42 -6.80
N LYS A 60 -2.72 -7.10 -7.00
CA LYS A 60 -2.89 -8.05 -8.11
C LYS A 60 -2.74 -7.38 -9.47
N LEU A 61 -3.31 -6.17 -9.64
CA LEU A 61 -3.17 -5.37 -10.86
C LEU A 61 -1.72 -4.98 -11.10
N VAL A 62 -0.98 -4.50 -10.10
CA VAL A 62 0.45 -4.17 -10.24
C VAL A 62 1.27 -5.39 -10.64
N SER A 63 1.03 -6.55 -10.02
CA SER A 63 1.70 -7.80 -10.41
C SER A 63 1.42 -8.17 -11.87
N LEU A 64 0.18 -8.01 -12.34
CA LEU A 64 -0.20 -8.26 -13.72
C LEU A 64 0.47 -7.26 -14.69
N ILE A 65 0.49 -5.97 -14.34
CA ILE A 65 1.14 -4.91 -15.12
C ILE A 65 2.64 -5.20 -15.27
N LYS A 66 3.31 -5.60 -14.20
CA LYS A 66 4.73 -5.98 -14.21
C LYS A 66 4.98 -7.24 -15.04
N GLU A 67 4.15 -8.26 -14.93
CA GLU A 67 4.30 -9.49 -15.71
C GLU A 67 4.10 -9.26 -17.22
N LYS A 68 3.14 -8.41 -17.59
CA LYS A 68 2.84 -8.11 -19.00
C LYS A 68 3.61 -6.91 -19.55
N GLN A 69 4.39 -6.22 -18.71
CA GLN A 69 5.15 -5.00 -19.05
C GLN A 69 4.27 -3.95 -19.75
N TRP A 70 3.04 -3.78 -19.26
CA TRP A 70 2.09 -2.86 -19.88
C TRP A 70 2.49 -1.40 -19.65
N ARG A 71 2.63 -0.64 -20.74
CA ARG A 71 2.74 0.83 -20.71
C ARG A 71 1.37 1.50 -20.71
N GLN A 72 0.42 0.86 -21.36
CA GLN A 72 -0.97 1.29 -21.43
C GLN A 72 -1.86 0.05 -21.52
N PHE A 73 -3.02 0.09 -20.87
CA PHE A 73 -3.98 -0.99 -20.92
C PHE A 73 -5.41 -0.47 -20.77
N THR A 74 -6.39 -1.30 -21.10
CA THR A 74 -7.80 -0.98 -20.86
C THR A 74 -8.41 -1.98 -19.88
N ALA A 75 -9.52 -1.60 -19.24
CA ALA A 75 -10.20 -2.50 -18.29
C ALA A 75 -10.53 -3.87 -18.92
N ARG A 76 -10.78 -3.92 -20.24
CA ARG A 76 -11.02 -5.16 -20.96
C ARG A 76 -9.78 -6.04 -21.11
N ASP A 77 -8.61 -5.44 -21.25
CA ASP A 77 -7.34 -6.18 -21.34
C ASP A 77 -7.02 -6.85 -20.00
N VAL A 78 -7.31 -6.15 -18.89
CA VAL A 78 -7.22 -6.71 -17.52
C VAL A 78 -8.18 -7.89 -17.36
N MET A 79 -9.46 -7.71 -17.69
CA MET A 79 -10.46 -8.78 -17.58
C MET A 79 -10.11 -10.00 -18.44
N ARG A 80 -9.57 -9.79 -19.65
CA ARG A 80 -9.18 -10.88 -20.57
C ARG A 80 -7.95 -11.63 -20.08
N ALA A 81 -7.02 -10.94 -19.43
CA ALA A 81 -5.88 -11.57 -18.75
C ALA A 81 -6.28 -12.18 -17.39
N GLY A 82 -7.56 -12.08 -17.02
CA GLY A 82 -8.10 -12.25 -15.67
C GLY A 82 -7.69 -13.53 -14.97
N ARG A 83 -6.92 -13.37 -13.89
CA ARG A 83 -6.78 -14.33 -12.81
C ARG A 83 -7.99 -14.24 -11.86
N ILE A 84 -8.08 -15.16 -10.90
CA ILE A 84 -9.14 -15.19 -9.87
C ILE A 84 -9.25 -13.82 -9.15
N GLY A 85 -10.43 -13.20 -9.26
CA GLY A 85 -10.77 -11.91 -8.62
C GLY A 85 -10.52 -10.65 -9.45
N LEU A 86 -10.26 -10.77 -10.76
CA LEU A 86 -10.17 -9.66 -11.71
C LEU A 86 -11.07 -9.88 -12.94
N ALA A 87 -12.22 -10.54 -12.76
CA ALA A 87 -13.07 -10.97 -13.87
C ALA A 87 -14.11 -9.92 -14.27
N THR A 88 -14.53 -9.08 -13.33
CA THR A 88 -15.60 -8.09 -13.53
C THR A 88 -15.13 -6.66 -13.28
N SER A 89 -15.83 -5.68 -13.87
CA SER A 89 -15.52 -4.25 -13.65
C SER A 89 -15.63 -3.89 -12.17
N GLU A 90 -16.64 -4.41 -11.47
CA GLU A 90 -16.87 -4.14 -10.03
C GLU A 90 -15.71 -4.60 -9.15
N GLN A 91 -15.03 -5.68 -9.53
CA GLN A 91 -13.84 -6.17 -8.82
C GLN A 91 -12.61 -5.32 -9.11
N ILE A 92 -12.50 -4.79 -10.33
CA ILE A 92 -11.31 -4.07 -10.81
C ILE A 92 -11.36 -2.57 -10.45
N ASP A 93 -12.53 -1.93 -10.57
CA ASP A 93 -12.73 -0.49 -10.42
C ASP A 93 -12.20 0.05 -9.06
N PRO A 94 -12.42 -0.61 -7.91
CA PRO A 94 -11.86 -0.15 -6.64
C PRO A 94 -10.32 -0.17 -6.62
N GLY A 95 -9.69 -1.17 -7.25
CA GLY A 95 -8.24 -1.26 -7.36
C GLY A 95 -7.66 -0.25 -8.35
N LEU A 96 -8.36 0.05 -9.45
CA LEU A 96 -7.95 1.09 -10.39
C LEU A 96 -7.97 2.47 -9.75
N LYS A 97 -9.01 2.76 -8.95
CA LYS A 97 -9.12 4.03 -8.23
C LYS A 97 -7.99 4.21 -7.22
N GLU A 98 -7.68 3.17 -6.44
CA GLU A 98 -6.56 3.19 -5.48
C GLU A 98 -5.21 3.45 -6.19
N LEU A 99 -4.98 2.82 -7.34
CA LEU A 99 -3.75 3.01 -8.12
C LEU A 99 -3.67 4.37 -8.81
N GLU A 100 -4.80 4.98 -9.14
CA GLU A 100 -4.87 6.36 -9.64
C GLU A 100 -4.59 7.37 -8.51
N GLU A 101 -5.15 7.15 -7.32
CA GLU A 101 -4.86 7.95 -6.12
C GLU A 101 -3.40 7.85 -5.68
N ALA A 102 -2.75 6.71 -5.91
CA ALA A 102 -1.33 6.48 -5.63
C ALA A 102 -0.37 6.95 -6.75
N ASP A 103 -0.86 7.67 -7.77
CA ASP A 103 -0.08 8.14 -8.94
C ASP A 103 0.67 7.02 -9.72
N ILE A 104 0.18 5.78 -9.60
CA ILE A 104 0.71 4.61 -10.33
C ILE A 104 0.08 4.54 -11.73
N LEU A 105 -1.20 4.92 -11.84
CA LEU A 105 -1.97 4.94 -13.08
C LEU A 105 -2.51 6.33 -13.37
N ARG A 106 -2.72 6.61 -14.66
CA ARG A 106 -3.45 7.79 -15.12
C ARG A 106 -4.53 7.40 -16.11
N ALA A 107 -5.77 7.80 -15.84
CA ALA A 107 -6.84 7.66 -16.83
C ALA A 107 -6.60 8.61 -18.02
N ILE A 108 -6.59 8.05 -19.22
CA ILE A 108 -6.56 8.76 -20.49
C ILE A 108 -7.95 8.64 -21.12
N SER A 109 -8.63 9.77 -21.24
CA SER A 109 -9.86 9.87 -22.04
C SER A 109 -9.47 9.93 -23.51
N VAL A 110 -9.78 8.88 -24.26
CA VAL A 110 -9.61 8.87 -25.72
C VAL A 110 -10.92 9.36 -26.34
N PRO A 111 -10.91 10.47 -27.11
CA PRO A 111 -12.09 10.96 -27.80
C PRO A 111 -12.66 9.89 -28.71
N THR A 112 -13.99 9.80 -28.76
CA THR A 112 -14.66 8.89 -29.67
C THR A 112 -14.54 9.36 -31.11
N GLY A 113 -14.23 8.43 -32.01
CA GLY A 113 -14.13 8.71 -33.43
C GLY A 113 -15.44 9.24 -34.02
N PRO A 114 -15.42 9.72 -35.28
CA PRO A 114 -16.52 10.49 -35.91
C PRO A 114 -17.88 9.77 -36.01
N ARG A 115 -17.96 8.48 -35.67
CA ARG A 115 -19.20 7.68 -35.62
C ARG A 115 -19.79 7.49 -34.21
N GLY A 116 -19.36 8.26 -33.21
CA GLY A 116 -20.04 8.35 -31.92
C GLY A 116 -20.15 7.01 -31.18
N GLY A 117 -19.03 6.50 -30.65
CA GLY A 117 -19.01 5.34 -29.76
C GLY A 117 -19.03 5.73 -28.28
N ARG A 118 -19.04 4.73 -27.38
CA ARG A 118 -18.72 4.94 -25.95
C ARG A 118 -17.21 5.17 -25.80
N PRO A 119 -16.75 6.22 -25.11
CA PRO A 119 -15.33 6.49 -24.92
C PRO A 119 -14.65 5.33 -24.19
N LYS A 120 -13.48 4.93 -24.72
CA LYS A 120 -12.69 3.84 -24.14
C LYS A 120 -11.88 4.38 -22.98
N ARG A 121 -12.08 3.82 -21.78
CA ARG A 121 -11.21 4.09 -20.62
C ARG A 121 -9.86 3.41 -20.87
N VAL A 122 -8.84 4.20 -21.17
CA VAL A 122 -7.46 3.74 -21.31
C VAL A 122 -6.70 4.22 -20.07
N TYR A 123 -5.84 3.37 -19.52
CA TYR A 123 -4.97 3.71 -18.40
C TYR A 123 -3.53 3.68 -18.87
N ALA A 124 -2.81 4.77 -18.66
CA ALA A 124 -1.36 4.81 -18.78
C ALA A 124 -0.71 4.44 -17.45
N VAL A 125 0.36 3.66 -17.52
CA VAL A 125 1.13 3.21 -16.36
C VAL A 125 2.33 4.13 -16.18
N ASN A 126 2.61 4.54 -14.94
CA ASN A 126 3.82 5.29 -14.62
C ASN A 126 5.06 4.44 -14.96
N PRO A 127 6.01 4.90 -15.80
CA PRO A 127 7.20 4.15 -16.19
C PRO A 127 8.06 3.65 -15.01
N GLN A 128 8.08 4.38 -13.90
CA GLN A 128 8.85 4.00 -12.70
C GLN A 128 8.36 2.69 -12.06
N THR A 129 7.12 2.29 -12.36
CA THR A 129 6.52 1.06 -11.82
C THR A 129 7.17 -0.22 -12.36
N HIS A 130 7.82 -0.14 -13.53
CA HIS A 130 8.52 -1.26 -14.14
C HIS A 130 9.91 -1.51 -13.56
N GLY A 131 10.39 -0.61 -12.69
CA GLY A 131 11.63 -0.79 -11.95
C GLY A 131 12.82 -1.09 -12.86
N GLU A 132 13.36 -0.06 -13.51
CA GLU A 132 14.79 -0.12 -13.84
C GLU A 132 15.53 -0.13 -12.50
N ARG A 133 15.96 -1.33 -12.11
CA ARG A 133 16.83 -1.54 -10.96
C ARG A 133 18.20 -0.99 -11.36
N THR A 134 18.43 0.30 -11.09
CA THR A 134 19.78 0.89 -11.11
C THR A 134 20.47 0.64 -9.79
#